data_AF-A0A3D1SK09-F1
#
_entry.id   AF-A0A3D1SK09-F1
#
_cell.length_a   1.000
_cell.length_b   1.000
_cell.length_c   1.000
_cell.angle_alpha   90.00
_cell.angle_beta   90.00
_cell.angle_gamma   90.00
#
_symmetry.space_group_name_H-M   'P 1'
#
loop_
_entity.id
_entity.type
_entity.pdbx_description
1 polymer ?
#
loop_
_entity_poly.entity_id
_entity_poly.type
_entity_poly.pdbx_seq_one_letter_code
_entity_poly.pdbx_strand_id
1 'polypeptide(L)'
;MPVFKKAKRLSPARTLVLGFLIIIAAGTLLLCRSAASRAGKFTPFFDCLYTATSATCVTGLVVYDTWAYWSVFGQVVIALL
;
A
#
# COMPACT_ATOMS: atom_id res chain seq x y z
N MET A 1 1.80 -37.42 6.18
CA MET A 1 2.59 -36.98 5.00
C MET A 1 2.16 -35.56 4.63
N PRO A 2 2.95 -34.51 4.93
CA PRO A 2 2.56 -33.16 4.53
C PRO A 2 2.82 -33.00 3.02
N VAL A 3 1.73 -32.77 2.29
CA VAL A 3 1.74 -32.55 0.84
C VAL A 3 2.25 -31.13 0.57
N PHE A 4 3.56 -30.96 0.38
CA PHE A 4 4.12 -29.76 -0.23
C PHE A 4 3.68 -29.73 -1.71
N LYS A 5 2.59 -29.00 -2.00
CA LYS A 5 2.16 -28.73 -3.37
C LYS A 5 3.28 -28.00 -4.10
N LYS A 6 3.86 -28.65 -5.13
CA LYS A 6 4.76 -28.02 -6.10
C LYS A 6 4.15 -26.70 -6.57
N ALA A 7 4.80 -25.59 -6.24
CA ALA A 7 4.49 -24.31 -6.85
C ALA A 7 4.64 -24.48 -8.37
N LYS A 8 3.54 -24.37 -9.12
CA LYS A 8 3.63 -24.13 -10.58
C LYS A 8 4.58 -22.95 -10.74
N ARG A 9 5.63 -23.09 -11.56
CA ARG A 9 6.51 -21.97 -11.91
C ARG A 9 5.61 -20.87 -12.48
N LEU A 10 5.28 -19.88 -11.67
CA LEU A 10 4.50 -18.74 -12.08
C LEU A 10 5.30 -18.02 -13.17
N SER A 11 4.63 -17.51 -14.20
CA SER A 11 5.33 -16.70 -15.18
C SER A 11 6.01 -15.53 -14.45
N PRO A 12 7.20 -15.08 -14.89
CA PRO A 12 7.88 -13.95 -14.27
C PRO A 12 6.95 -12.74 -14.08
N ALA A 13 6.07 -12.49 -15.05
CA ALA A 13 5.04 -11.47 -14.97
C ALA A 13 4.05 -11.67 -13.80
N ARG A 14 3.56 -12.90 -13.56
CA ARG A 14 2.64 -13.18 -12.44
C ARG A 14 3.31 -12.98 -11.09
N THR A 15 4.58 -13.35 -10.96
CA THR A 15 5.34 -13.14 -9.73
C THR A 15 5.47 -11.66 -9.40
N LEU A 16 5.75 -10.83 -10.41
CA LEU A 16 5.79 -9.37 -10.24
C LEU A 16 4.42 -8.83 -9.82
N VAL A 17 3.35 -9.15 -10.55
CA VAL A 17 1.99 -8.69 -10.23
C VAL A 17 1.59 -9.05 -8.80
N LEU A 18 1.88 -10.28 -8.36
CA LEU A 18 1.60 -10.70 -6.98
C LEU A 18 2.46 -9.94 -5.97
N GLY A 19 3.73 -9.68 -6.27
CA GLY A 19 4.60 -8.86 -5.42
C GLY A 19 4.07 -7.43 -5.25
N PHE A 20 3.74 -6.77 -6.35
CA PHE A 20 3.13 -5.43 -6.33
C PHE A 20 1.81 -5.42 -5.55
N LEU A 21 0.93 -6.40 -5.76
CA LEU A 21 -0.33 -6.52 -5.02
C LEU A 21 -0.11 -6.65 -3.51
N ILE A 22 0.88 -7.43 -3.08
CA ILE A 22 1.19 -7.61 -1.66
C ILE A 22 1.68 -6.28 -1.05
N ILE A 23 2.57 -5.57 -1.73
CA ILE A 23 3.10 -4.28 -1.26
C ILE A 23 1.98 -3.24 -1.16
N ILE A 24 1.14 -3.12 -2.19
CA ILE A 24 0.01 -2.18 -2.21
C ILE A 24 -0.99 -2.53 -1.10
N ALA A 25 -1.32 -3.81 -0.91
CA ALA A 25 -2.21 -4.24 0.16
C ALA A 25 -1.64 -3.93 1.55
N ALA A 26 -0.35 -4.19 1.77
CA ALA A 26 0.33 -3.87 3.02
C ALA A 26 0.34 -2.35 3.29
N GLY A 27 0.69 -1.54 2.29
CA GLY A 27 0.67 -0.08 2.41
C GLY A 27 -0.72 0.48 2.67
N THR A 28 -1.74 -0.07 2.00
CA THR A 28 -3.14 0.31 2.23
C THR A 28 -3.57 0.04 3.67
N LEU A 29 -3.23 -1.12 4.24
CA LEU A 29 -3.54 -1.47 5.62
C LEU A 29 -2.81 -0.56 6.62
N LEU A 30 -1.57 -0.17 6.33
CA LEU A 30 -0.80 0.75 7.15
C LEU A 30 -1.38 2.18 7.11
N LEU A 31 -1.77 2.66 5.92
CA LEU A 31 -2.33 4.01 5.72
C LEU A 31 -3.79 4.13 6.20
N CYS A 32 -4.57 3.06 6.15
CA CYS A 32 -5.97 3.08 6.60
C CYS A 32 -6.10 3.18 8.13
N ARG A 33 -5.01 3.00 8.87
CA ARG A 33 -4.99 3.08 10.33
C ARG A 33 -5.07 4.55 10.77
N SER A 34 -5.82 4.83 11.84
CA SER A 34 -5.99 6.20 12.39
C SER A 34 -4.68 6.91 12.75
N ALA A 35 -3.60 6.16 13.00
CA ALA A 35 -2.26 6.68 13.24
C ALA A 35 -1.64 7.39 12.02
N ALA A 36 -2.09 7.09 10.80
CA ALA A 36 -1.58 7.68 9.57
C ALA A 36 -2.21 9.04 9.25
N SER A 37 -3.39 9.37 9.81
CA SER A 37 -4.02 10.68 9.64
C SER A 37 -3.58 11.67 10.72
N ARG A 38 -3.27 12.91 10.34
CA ARG A 38 -3.00 14.00 11.31
C ARG A 38 -4.20 14.30 12.19
N ALA A 39 -5.41 14.13 11.68
CA ALA A 39 -6.64 14.36 12.42
C ALA A 39 -7.01 13.19 13.36
N GLY A 40 -6.23 12.10 13.36
CA GLY A 40 -6.52 10.89 14.12
C GLY A 40 -7.79 10.15 13.66
N LYS A 41 -8.30 10.48 12.47
CA LYS A 41 -9.49 9.86 11.87
C LYS A 41 -9.09 8.73 10.93
N PHE A 42 -10.00 7.78 10.75
CA PHE A 42 -9.86 6.78 9.71
C PHE A 42 -10.03 7.44 8.34
N THR A 43 -9.04 7.24 7.48
CA THR A 43 -9.11 7.60 6.07
C THR A 43 -9.97 6.56 5.34
N PRO A 44 -10.84 6.95 4.39
CA PRO A 44 -11.60 5.98 3.59
C PRO A 44 -10.70 4.98 2.89
N PHE A 45 -11.13 3.72 2.83
CA PHE A 45 -10.33 2.61 2.28
C PHE A 45 -9.86 2.87 0.84
N PHE A 46 -10.73 3.42 0.00
CA PHE A 46 -10.40 3.72 -1.40
C PHE A 46 -9.32 4.80 -1.55
N ASP A 47 -9.30 5.80 -0.66
CA ASP A 47 -8.28 6.85 -0.69
C ASP A 47 -6.92 6.31 -0.24
N CYS A 48 -6.92 5.41 0.74
CA CYS A 48 -5.71 4.67 1.16
C CYS A 48 -5.18 3.78 0.04
N LEU A 49 -6.07 3.04 -0.64
CA LEU A 49 -5.71 2.14 -1.73
C LEU A 49 -5.13 2.92 -2.93
N TYR A 50 -5.77 4.04 -3.26
CA TYR A 50 -5.30 4.92 -4.32
C TYR A 50 -3.92 5.50 -3.99
N THR A 51 -3.75 6.04 -2.77
CA THR A 51 -2.48 6.61 -2.32
C THR A 51 -1.37 5.55 -2.32
N ALA A 52 -1.64 4.35 -1.82
CA ALA A 52 -0.69 3.24 -1.83
C ALA A 52 -0.30 2.82 -3.25
N THR A 53 -1.28 2.69 -4.15
CA THR A 53 -1.02 2.31 -5.55
C THR A 53 -0.19 3.38 -6.27
N SER A 54 -0.53 4.65 -6.08
CA SER A 54 0.19 5.78 -6.68
C SER A 54 1.63 5.90 -6.19
N ALA A 55 1.88 5.66 -4.89
CA ALA A 55 3.22 5.64 -4.31
C ALA A 55 4.05 4.48 -4.86
N THR A 56 3.53 3.25 -4.83
CA THR A 56 4.26 2.07 -5.32
C THR A 56 4.51 2.09 -6.84
N CYS A 57 3.61 2.69 -7.62
CA CYS A 57 3.83 2.92 -9.05
C CYS A 57 4.61 4.20 -9.34
N VAL A 58 5.06 4.94 -8.32
CA VAL A 58 5.83 6.19 -8.41
C VAL A 58 5.19 7.20 -9.36
N THR A 59 3.86 7.26 -9.37
CA THR A 59 3.09 8.11 -10.29
C THR A 59 2.95 9.54 -9.77
N GLY A 60 2.88 9.70 -8.43
CA GLY A 60 2.81 11.01 -7.78
C GLY A 60 1.42 11.65 -7.72
N LEU A 61 0.36 10.88 -7.98
CA LEU A 61 -1.03 11.34 -7.83
C LEU A 61 -1.51 11.19 -6.39
N VAL A 62 -2.08 12.24 -5.81
CA VAL A 62 -2.55 12.23 -4.42
C VAL A 62 -4.00 12.71 -4.34
N VAL A 63 -4.83 12.04 -3.51
CA VAL A 63 -6.22 12.45 -3.23
C VAL A 63 -6.25 13.60 -2.22
N TYR A 64 -5.37 13.52 -1.24
CA TYR A 64 -5.20 14.52 -0.19
C TYR A 64 -3.76 15.02 -0.18
N ASP A 65 -3.58 16.28 0.21
CA ASP A 65 -2.26 16.88 0.36
C ASP A 65 -1.40 16.09 1.37
N THR A 66 -0.21 15.66 0.93
CA THR A 66 0.67 14.77 1.70
C THR A 66 1.17 15.41 2.99
N TRP A 67 1.38 16.74 2.96
CA TRP A 67 1.87 17.49 4.10
C TRP A 67 0.77 17.78 5.11
N ALA A 68 -0.39 18.23 4.64
CA ALA A 68 -1.49 18.67 5.50
C ALA A 68 -2.27 17.49 6.12
N TYR A 69 -2.49 16.41 5.37
CA TYR A 69 -3.41 15.34 5.76
C TYR A 69 -2.74 14.20 6.54
N TRP A 70 -1.55 13.78 6.10
CA TRP A 70 -0.87 12.61 6.66
C TRP A 70 -0.01 12.98 7.87
N SER A 71 -0.01 12.12 8.88
CA SER A 71 0.92 12.19 10.00
C SER A 71 2.34 11.85 9.54
N VAL A 72 3.34 12.10 10.40
CA VAL A 72 4.72 11.72 10.12
C VAL A 72 4.83 10.22 9.82
N PHE A 73 4.05 9.39 10.53
CA PHE A 73 3.96 7.96 10.25
C PHE A 73 3.43 7.67 8.84
N GLY A 74 2.33 8.32 8.44
CA GLY A 74 1.76 8.16 7.09
C GLY A 74 2.73 8.62 6.00
N GLN A 75 3.43 9.73 6.22
CA GLN A 75 4.45 10.25 5.29
C GLN A 75 5.61 9.28 5.11
N VAL A 76 6.10 8.66 6.19
CA VAL A 76 7.15 7.62 6.11
C VAL A 76 6.67 6.39 5.35
N VAL A 77 5.41 5.96 5.58
CA VAL A 77 4.82 4.84 4.84
C VAL A 77 4.73 5.15 3.34
N ILE A 78 4.29 6.36 2.96
CA ILE A 78 4.21 6.78 1.56
C ILE A 78 5.60 6.85 0.92
N ALA A 79 6.61 7.32 1.65
CA ALA A 79 7.99 7.42 1.14
C ALA A 79 8.70 6.05 1.01
N LEU A 80 8.27 5.04 1.78
CA LEU A 80 8.78 3.67 1.71
C LEU A 80 8.10 2.80 0.65
N LEU A 81 6.87 3.16 0.24
CA LEU A 81 6.08 2.42 -0.74
C LEU A 81 6.59 2.62 -2.16
#